data_AF-A0A6P1IA00-F1
#
_entry.id   AF-A0A6P1IA00-F1
#
_cell.length_a   1.000
_cell.length_b   1.000
_cell.length_c   1.000
_cell.angle_alpha   90.00
_cell.angle_beta   90.00
_cell.angle_gamma   90.00
#
_symmetry.space_group_name_H-M   'P 1'
#
loop_
_entity.id
_entity.type
_entity.pdbx_description
1 polymer ?
#
loop_
_entity_poly.entity_id
_entity_poly.type
_entity_poly.pdbx_seq_one_letter_code
_entity_poly.pdbx_strand_id
1 'polypeptide(L)'
;MKPKPEEIPDADHELVIERVCAIDVAKASGKLCIRAPQPSNSGRRVSRVWDVDATTGAVSELADLLGEGIEKVTVESTSDY
;
A
#
# COMPACT_ATOMS: atom_id res chain seq x y z
N MET A 1 -17.23 -11.08 -28.31
CA MET A 1 -17.80 -11.95 -27.26
C MET A 1 -17.27 -11.44 -25.93
N LYS A 2 -18.12 -11.17 -24.93
CA LYS A 2 -17.61 -10.71 -23.61
C LYS A 2 -16.83 -11.86 -22.96
N PRO A 3 -15.67 -11.60 -22.33
CA PRO A 3 -14.93 -12.64 -21.61
C PRO A 3 -15.85 -13.27 -20.54
N LYS A 4 -15.84 -14.61 -20.46
CA LYS A 4 -16.51 -15.34 -19.38
C LYS A 4 -15.52 -15.46 -18.22
N PRO A 5 -15.85 -14.95 -17.03
CA PRO A 5 -15.01 -15.11 -15.85
C PRO A 5 -14.84 -16.59 -15.52
N GLU A 6 -13.63 -16.96 -15.13
CA GLU A 6 -13.36 -18.22 -14.44
C GLU A 6 -13.59 -18.00 -12.94
N GLU A 7 -14.32 -18.90 -12.31
CA GLU A 7 -14.54 -18.87 -10.86
C GLU A 7 -13.39 -19.59 -10.16
N ILE A 8 -12.72 -18.88 -9.27
CA ILE A 8 -11.61 -19.39 -8.45
C ILE A 8 -12.14 -19.51 -7.01
N PRO A 9 -12.21 -20.71 -6.41
CA PRO A 9 -12.60 -20.89 -5.01
C PRO A 9 -11.45 -20.47 -4.09
N ASP A 10 -11.74 -19.67 -3.07
CA ASP A 10 -10.78 -19.19 -2.08
C ASP A 10 -11.21 -19.70 -0.69
N ALA A 11 -10.44 -20.61 -0.07
CA ALA A 11 -11.02 -21.42 1.01
C ALA A 11 -10.12 -22.08 2.06
N ASP A 12 -8.77 -21.96 2.06
CA ASP A 12 -7.94 -22.52 3.17
C ASP A 12 -6.57 -21.84 3.36
N HIS A 13 -6.09 -21.09 2.36
CA HIS A 13 -4.74 -20.48 2.33
C HIS A 13 -4.75 -19.00 1.91
N GLU A 14 -5.86 -18.30 2.12
CA GLU A 14 -5.96 -16.87 1.80
C GLU A 14 -4.86 -16.10 2.54
N LEU A 15 -3.99 -15.43 1.78
CA LEU A 15 -2.90 -14.63 2.34
C LEU A 15 -3.48 -13.33 2.89
N VAL A 16 -3.74 -13.33 4.19
CA VAL A 16 -4.17 -12.12 4.91
C VAL A 16 -2.93 -11.26 5.20
N ILE A 17 -2.84 -10.14 4.48
CA ILE A 17 -1.80 -9.14 4.71
C ILE A 17 -2.32 -8.14 5.75
N GLU A 18 -1.66 -8.07 6.90
CA GLU A 18 -2.08 -7.22 8.03
C GLU A 18 -1.62 -5.77 7.84
N ARG A 19 -0.42 -5.58 7.30
CA ARG A 19 0.25 -4.29 7.19
C ARG A 19 0.59 -3.99 5.74
N VAL A 20 -0.12 -3.04 5.15
CA VAL A 20 0.04 -2.65 3.74
C VAL A 20 0.32 -1.16 3.61
N CYS A 21 1.09 -0.82 2.59
CA CYS A 21 1.33 0.55 2.17
C CYS A 21 0.92 0.75 0.71
N ALA A 22 0.17 1.82 0.44
CA ALA A 22 -0.08 2.32 -0.90
C ALA A 22 0.59 3.69 -1.06
N ILE A 23 1.18 3.92 -2.22
CA ILE A 23 1.86 5.16 -2.57
C ILE A 23 1.37 5.65 -3.93
N ASP A 24 0.74 6.81 -3.94
CA ASP A 24 0.36 7.49 -5.17
C ASP A 24 1.47 8.50 -5.48
N VAL A 25 2.27 8.26 -6.51
CA VAL A 25 3.47 9.06 -6.84
C VAL A 25 3.19 9.98 -8.01
N ALA A 26 3.38 11.28 -7.80
CA ALA A 26 3.35 12.32 -8.82
C ALA A 26 4.78 12.84 -9.10
N LYS A 27 4.92 13.98 -9.80
CA LYS A 27 6.23 14.49 -10.27
C LYS A 27 7.19 14.91 -9.15
N ALA A 28 6.67 15.56 -8.10
CA ALA A 28 7.49 16.07 -6.99
C ALA A 28 6.96 15.65 -5.61
N SER A 29 5.72 15.17 -5.56
CA SER A 29 5.04 14.77 -4.34
C SER A 29 4.41 13.39 -4.51
N GLY A 30 4.09 12.76 -3.41
CA GLY A 30 3.24 11.57 -3.37
C GLY A 30 2.30 11.59 -2.18
N LYS A 31 1.28 10.74 -2.22
CA LYS A 31 0.39 10.46 -1.09
C LYS A 31 0.66 9.05 -0.59
N LEU A 32 1.04 8.95 0.68
CA LEU A 32 1.24 7.67 1.35
C LEU A 32 -0.01 7.28 2.13
N CYS A 33 -0.38 6.00 2.07
CA CYS A 33 -1.38 5.40 2.92
C CYS A 33 -0.83 4.12 3.55
N ILE A 34 -0.74 4.07 4.88
CA ILE A 34 -0.43 2.85 5.62
C ILE A 34 -1.67 2.36 6.33
N ARG A 35 -2.08 1.12 6.03
CA ARG A 35 -3.12 0.40 6.77
C ARG A 35 -2.49 -0.70 7.59
N ALA A 36 -2.73 -0.67 8.90
CA ALA A 36 -2.19 -1.64 9.85
C ALA A 36 -3.17 -1.88 11.03
N PRO A 37 -3.00 -2.93 11.83
CA PRO A 37 -3.76 -3.14 13.07
C PRO A 37 -3.63 -1.95 14.04
N GLN A 38 -4.71 -1.63 14.74
CA GLN A 38 -4.71 -0.62 15.79
C GLN A 38 -3.88 -1.11 16.99
N PRO A 39 -2.99 -0.28 17.58
CA PRO A 39 -2.17 -0.68 18.72
C PRO A 39 -2.96 -1.18 19.95
N SER A 40 -4.20 -0.72 20.11
CA SER A 40 -5.07 -1.08 21.25
C SER A 40 -5.68 -2.48 21.15
N ASN A 41 -5.21 -3.33 20.22
CA ASN A 41 -5.62 -4.72 20.05
C ASN A 41 -7.14 -4.93 19.89
N SER A 42 -7.83 -3.92 19.36
CA SER A 42 -9.29 -3.89 19.18
C SER A 42 -9.79 -4.73 18.00
N GLY A 43 -8.90 -5.43 17.30
CA GLY A 43 -9.17 -6.09 16.02
C GLY A 43 -9.44 -5.12 14.86
N ARG A 44 -9.44 -3.81 15.10
CA ARG A 44 -9.68 -2.79 14.07
C ARG A 44 -8.37 -2.45 13.37
N ARG A 45 -8.45 -2.19 12.06
CA ARG A 45 -7.34 -1.62 11.27
C ARG A 45 -7.52 -0.11 11.14
N VAL A 46 -6.40 0.62 11.12
CA VAL A 46 -6.37 2.08 10.94
C VAL A 46 -5.56 2.40 9.69
N SER A 47 -6.08 3.33 8.88
CA SER A 47 -5.35 3.90 7.75
C SER A 47 -4.79 5.25 8.16
N ARG A 48 -3.48 5.45 7.99
CA ARG A 48 -2.79 6.73 8.18
C ARG A 48 -2.37 7.24 6.81
N VAL A 49 -2.73 8.48 6.50
CA VAL A 49 -2.50 9.07 5.17
C VAL A 49 -1.81 10.42 5.34
N TRP A 50 -0.73 10.64 4.60
CA TRP A 50 0.00 11.90 4.59
C TRP A 50 0.71 12.11 3.25
N ASP A 51 1.11 13.34 2.98
CA ASP A 51 1.85 13.69 1.77
C ASP A 51 3.36 13.55 2.03
N VAL A 52 4.10 13.13 1.01
CA VAL A 52 5.56 12.94 1.02
C VAL A 52 6.17 13.59 -0.22
N ASP A 53 7.46 13.90 -0.17
CA ASP A 53 8.20 14.27 -1.38
C ASP A 53 8.47 13.03 -2.25
N ALA A 54 8.49 13.21 -3.56
CA ALA A 54 8.68 12.13 -4.54
C ALA A 54 9.91 12.31 -5.44
N THR A 55 10.87 13.15 -5.02
CA THR A 55 12.18 13.18 -5.68
C THR A 55 12.91 11.84 -5.46
N THR A 56 13.84 11.49 -6.35
CA THR A 56 14.59 10.21 -6.23
C THR A 56 15.23 10.02 -4.85
N GLY A 57 15.76 11.09 -4.26
CA GLY A 57 16.31 11.05 -2.90
C GLY A 57 15.24 10.73 -1.86
N ALA A 58 14.13 11.47 -1.87
CA ALA A 58 13.03 11.29 -0.92
C ALA A 58 12.39 9.89 -1.01
N VAL A 59 12.21 9.35 -2.22
CA VAL A 59 11.68 7.99 -2.41
C VAL A 59 12.65 6.93 -1.88
N SER A 60 13.96 7.16 -2.01
CA SER A 60 14.98 6.24 -1.48
C SER A 60 14.92 6.17 0.05
N GLU A 61 14.75 7.31 0.72
CA GLU A 61 14.58 7.38 2.18
C GLU A 61 13.26 6.77 2.66
N LEU A 62 12.21 6.87 1.84
CA LEU A 62 10.92 6.26 2.14
C LEU A 62 11.00 4.72 2.23
N ALA A 63 11.92 4.10 1.48
CA ALA A 63 12.11 2.65 1.52
C ALA A 63 12.55 2.18 2.91
N ASP A 64 13.41 2.94 3.60
CA ASP A 64 13.87 2.62 4.95
C ASP A 64 12.71 2.71 5.96
N LEU A 65 11.84 3.72 5.82
CA LEU A 65 10.65 3.90 6.67
C LEU A 65 9.64 2.75 6.53
N LEU A 66 9.53 2.17 5.33
CA LEU A 66 8.60 1.07 5.05
C LEU A 66 9.12 -0.29 5.52
N GLY A 67 10.40 -0.40 5.88
CA GLY A 67 11.03 -1.65 6.33
C GLY A 67 10.52 -2.19 7.68
N GLU A 68 9.77 -1.40 8.46
CA GLU A 68 9.25 -1.79 9.79
C GLU A 68 7.96 -2.63 9.72
N GLY A 69 8.03 -3.73 8.98
CA GLY A 69 6.96 -4.74 8.95
C GLY A 69 5.78 -4.40 8.05
N ILE A 70 5.95 -3.56 7.03
CA ILE A 70 5.02 -3.54 5.90
C ILE A 70 5.24 -4.81 5.09
N GLU A 71 4.17 -5.58 4.90
CA GLU A 71 4.21 -6.87 4.21
C GLU A 71 3.98 -6.73 2.69
N LYS A 72 3.32 -5.65 2.28
CA LYS A 72 3.11 -5.32 0.87
C LYS A 72 3.07 -3.82 0.63
N VAL A 73 3.81 -3.40 -0.38
CA VAL A 73 3.78 -2.04 -0.92
C VAL A 73 3.17 -2.08 -2.32
N THR A 74 2.21 -1.21 -2.59
CA THR A 74 1.69 -0.95 -3.93
C THR A 74 2.01 0.49 -4.30
N VAL A 75 2.54 0.71 -5.49
CA VAL A 75 2.87 2.04 -6.00
C VAL A 75 2.08 2.28 -7.28
N GLU A 76 1.42 3.41 -7.35
CA GLU A 76 0.77 3.92 -8.56
C GLU A 76 1.50 5.18 -9.03
N SER A 77 1.77 5.29 -10.32
CA SER A 77 2.13 6.57 -10.93
C SER A 77 0.84 7.26 -11.37
N THR A 78 0.54 8.41 -10.76
CA THR A 78 -0.68 9.19 -11.05
C THR A 78 -0.43 10.29 -12.07
N SER A 79 0.80 10.42 -12.57
CA SER A 79 1.13 11.40 -13.59
C SER A 79 0.71 10.91 -14.97
N ASP A 80 0.25 11.86 -15.78
CA ASP A 80 -0.19 11.73 -17.17
C ASP A 80 0.93 11.52 -18.21
N TYR A 81 2.07 10.93 -17.81
CA TYR A 81 3.21 10.82 -18.71
C TYR A 81 2.98 9.84 -19.87
#